data_AF-A0A7L3M284-F1
#
_entry.id   AF-A0A7L3M284-F1
#
_cell.length_a   1.000
_cell.length_b   1.000
_cell.length_c   1.000
_cell.angle_alpha   90.00
_cell.angle_beta   90.00
_cell.angle_gamma   90.00
#
_symmetry.space_group_name_H-M   'P 1'
#
loop_
_entity.id
_entity.type
_entity.pdbx_description
1 polymer ?
#
loop_
_entity_poly.entity_id
_entity_poly.type
_entity_poly.pdbx_seq_one_letter_code
_entity_poly.pdbx_strand_id
1 'polypeptide(L)'
;MGSDPKVRAGAVDVVRHWQDLGYLIIYVTGRPDMQKQRVVAWLAQHNFPHGIVSFCDGLVHDPLRHKANFLKSLITDLHMRIHAAYGSTKDISVYSSISIPPTHIYIVGRPTKKLQSQCQ
;
A
#
# COMPACT_ATOMS: atom_id res chain seq x y z
N MET A 1 -21.52 9.36 -9.52
CA MET A 1 -21.44 8.11 -8.74
C MET A 1 -20.46 7.19 -9.45
N GLY A 2 -19.24 7.03 -8.94
CA GLY A 2 -18.24 6.13 -9.54
C GLY A 2 -18.46 4.70 -9.08
N SER A 3 -18.47 3.75 -10.01
CA SER A 3 -18.60 2.31 -9.74
C SER A 3 -17.56 1.84 -8.73
N ASP A 4 -17.93 0.84 -7.93
CA ASP A 4 -16.98 0.27 -6.99
C ASP A 4 -15.83 -0.42 -7.75
N PRO A 5 -14.58 -0.18 -7.31
CA PRO A 5 -13.43 -0.74 -7.98
C PRO A 5 -13.45 -2.26 -7.88
N LYS A 6 -13.02 -2.94 -8.95
CA LYS A 6 -12.88 -4.40 -8.96
C LYS A 6 -11.67 -4.83 -8.15
N VAL A 7 -11.82 -5.92 -7.40
CA VAL A 7 -10.70 -6.61 -6.75
C VAL A 7 -9.81 -7.24 -7.81
N ARG A 8 -8.49 -7.12 -7.63
CA ARG A 8 -7.55 -7.85 -8.47
C ARG A 8 -7.42 -9.29 -7.98
N ALA A 9 -7.41 -10.24 -8.90
CA ALA A 9 -7.21 -11.65 -8.61
C ALA A 9 -5.97 -11.88 -7.74
N GLY A 10 -6.11 -12.71 -6.70
CA GLY A 10 -5.04 -13.05 -5.74
C GLY A 10 -4.71 -11.96 -4.71
N ALA A 11 -5.26 -10.73 -4.81
CA ALA A 11 -4.90 -9.66 -3.88
C ALA A 11 -5.31 -9.97 -2.43
N VAL A 12 -6.48 -10.59 -2.24
CA VAL A 12 -6.95 -11.00 -0.91
C VAL A 12 -6.04 -12.09 -0.33
N ASP A 13 -5.66 -13.07 -1.15
CA ASP A 13 -4.84 -14.21 -0.73
C ASP A 13 -3.43 -13.79 -0.35
N VAL A 14 -2.84 -12.84 -1.08
CA VAL A 14 -1.52 -12.26 -0.73
C VAL A 14 -1.58 -11.60 0.65
N VAL A 15 -2.61 -10.82 0.93
CA VAL A 15 -2.70 -10.14 2.24
C VAL A 15 -2.98 -11.15 3.35
N ARG A 16 -3.82 -12.17 3.09
CA ARG A 16 -4.08 -13.26 4.03
C ARG A 16 -2.81 -14.05 4.33
N HIS A 17 -2.00 -14.36 3.32
CA HIS A 17 -0.72 -15.04 3.50
C HIS A 17 0.19 -14.32 4.51
N TRP A 18 0.37 -12.99 4.36
CA TRP A 18 1.17 -12.22 5.32
C TRP A 18 0.53 -12.16 6.71
N GLN A 19 -0.80 -12.07 6.78
CA GLN A 19 -1.53 -12.11 8.06
C GLN A 19 -1.31 -13.46 8.78
N ASP A 20 -1.44 -14.58 8.07
CA ASP A 20 -1.31 -15.93 8.62
C ASP A 20 0.11 -16.20 9.14
N LEU A 21 1.11 -15.53 8.56
CA LEU A 21 2.50 -15.52 9.05
C LEU A 21 2.73 -14.60 10.25
N GLY A 22 1.71 -13.89 10.74
CA GLY A 22 1.77 -13.02 11.91
C GLY A 22 2.27 -11.60 11.63
N TYR A 23 2.31 -11.16 10.38
CA TYR A 23 2.71 -9.79 10.05
C TYR A 23 1.58 -8.79 10.28
N LEU A 24 1.94 -7.59 10.75
CA LEU A 24 1.02 -6.46 10.82
C LEU A 24 0.69 -5.96 9.40
N ILE A 25 -0.59 -5.99 9.05
CA ILE A 25 -1.08 -5.49 7.77
C ILE A 25 -1.37 -3.98 7.86
N ILE A 26 -0.75 -3.21 6.97
CA ILE A 26 -0.98 -1.76 6.84
C ILE A 26 -1.36 -1.45 5.39
N TYR A 27 -2.59 -0.99 5.20
CA TYR A 27 -3.09 -0.44 3.94
C TYR A 27 -2.78 1.05 3.87
N VAL A 28 -2.09 1.49 2.82
CA VAL A 28 -1.73 2.90 2.64
C VAL A 28 -2.42 3.45 1.40
N THR A 29 -3.35 4.38 1.57
CA THR A 29 -4.14 4.97 0.49
C THR A 29 -3.84 6.45 0.30
N GLY A 30 -3.82 6.89 -0.96
CA GLY A 30 -3.76 8.32 -1.30
C GLY A 30 -5.14 9.00 -1.27
N ARG A 31 -6.19 8.28 -0.87
CA ARG A 31 -7.55 8.84 -0.73
C ARG A 31 -7.61 9.72 0.52
N PRO A 32 -8.39 10.81 0.48
CA PRO A 32 -8.59 11.65 1.65
C PRO A 32 -9.38 10.90 2.72
N ASP A 33 -9.10 11.21 3.98
CA ASP A 33 -9.74 10.68 5.19
C ASP A 33 -11.28 10.78 5.18
N MET A 34 -11.84 11.80 4.54
CA MET A 34 -13.29 11.92 4.31
C MET A 34 -13.89 10.73 3.53
N GLN A 35 -13.08 9.90 2.85
CA GLN A 35 -13.50 8.66 2.18
C GLN A 35 -13.31 7.40 3.04
N LYS A 36 -12.91 7.54 4.32
CA LYS A 36 -12.56 6.42 5.20
C LYS A 36 -13.63 5.34 5.26
N GLN A 37 -14.87 5.72 5.54
CA GLN A 37 -15.97 4.76 5.66
C GLN A 37 -16.16 3.95 4.38
N ARG A 38 -16.07 4.59 3.21
CA ARG A 38 -16.20 3.92 1.91
C ARG A 38 -15.06 2.93 1.65
N VAL A 39 -13.83 3.32 1.95
CA VAL A 39 -12.65 2.46 1.73
C VAL A 39 -12.67 1.26 2.67
N VAL A 40 -12.96 1.48 3.96
CA VAL A 40 -13.03 0.41 4.96
C VAL A 40 -14.18 -0.55 4.65
N ALA A 41 -15.36 -0.04 4.29
CA ALA A 41 -16.49 -0.87 3.89
C ALA A 41 -16.14 -1.71 2.65
N TRP A 42 -15.49 -1.13 1.65
CA TRP A 42 -15.09 -1.86 0.45
C TRP A 42 -14.09 -2.99 0.76
N LEU A 43 -13.10 -2.77 1.64
CA LEU A 43 -12.16 -3.81 2.08
C LEU A 43 -12.90 -4.97 2.77
N ALA A 44 -13.81 -4.63 3.70
CA ALA A 44 -14.59 -5.63 4.44
C ALA A 44 -15.53 -6.43 3.52
N GLN A 45 -16.26 -5.75 2.62
CA GLN A 45 -17.16 -6.38 1.65
C GLN A 45 -16.45 -7.41 0.75
N HIS A 46 -15.16 -7.21 0.49
CA HIS A 46 -14.35 -8.10 -0.35
C HIS A 46 -13.44 -9.02 0.47
N ASN A 47 -13.67 -9.15 1.77
CA ASN A 47 -12.97 -10.07 2.68
C ASN A 47 -11.46 -9.86 2.74
N PHE A 48 -10.99 -8.62 2.59
CA PHE A 48 -9.61 -8.31 2.92
C PHE A 48 -9.39 -8.48 4.43
N PRO A 49 -8.25 -9.06 4.84
CA PRO A 49 -7.84 -9.10 6.25
C PRO A 49 -7.95 -7.75 6.95
N HIS A 50 -8.24 -7.77 8.24
CA HIS A 50 -8.21 -6.55 9.04
C HIS A 50 -6.77 -6.04 9.16
N GLY A 51 -6.61 -4.72 9.09
CA GLY A 51 -5.33 -4.05 9.19
C GLY A 51 -5.49 -2.55 9.41
N ILE A 52 -4.39 -1.87 9.68
CA ILE A 52 -4.38 -0.41 9.81
C ILE A 52 -4.59 0.19 8.42
N VAL A 53 -5.46 1.20 8.30
CA VAL A 53 -5.67 1.92 7.03
C VAL A 53 -5.25 3.37 7.21
N SER A 54 -4.18 3.77 6.52
CA SER A 54 -3.63 5.13 6.50
C SER A 54 -4.19 5.92 5.32
N PHE A 55 -4.72 7.10 5.60
CA PHE A 55 -5.32 8.03 4.63
C PHE A 55 -4.50 9.33 4.55
N CYS A 56 -4.71 10.11 3.50
CA CYS A 56 -4.23 11.49 3.48
C CYS A 56 -5.16 12.38 4.30
N ASP A 57 -4.60 13.34 5.03
CA ASP A 57 -5.36 14.36 5.76
C ASP A 57 -5.97 15.36 4.77
N GLY A 58 -7.27 15.23 4.49
CA GLY A 58 -7.98 16.09 3.56
C GLY A 58 -7.46 16.00 2.11
N LEU A 59 -7.74 17.06 1.33
CA LEU A 59 -7.34 17.15 -0.07
C LEU A 59 -5.88 17.60 -0.17
N VAL A 60 -5.00 16.65 -0.49
CA VAL A 60 -3.57 16.90 -0.64
C VAL A 60 -3.17 17.04 -2.11
N HIS A 61 -2.21 17.93 -2.38
CA HIS A 61 -1.68 18.14 -3.73
C HIS A 61 -0.75 17.00 -4.20
N ASP A 62 -0.06 16.30 -3.28
CA ASP A 62 0.88 15.22 -3.61
C ASP A 62 0.68 13.98 -2.73
N PRO A 63 -0.32 13.12 -3.05
CA PRO A 63 -0.58 11.90 -2.27
C PRO A 63 0.62 10.95 -2.18
N LEU A 64 1.52 10.93 -3.17
CA LEU A 64 2.68 10.03 -3.17
C LEU A 64 3.71 10.48 -2.12
N ARG A 65 3.95 11.79 -2.00
CA ARG A 65 4.81 12.32 -0.93
C ARG A 65 4.24 12.06 0.46
N HIS A 66 2.92 12.15 0.63
CA HIS A 66 2.28 11.80 1.90
C HIS A 66 2.48 10.32 2.25
N LYS A 67 2.34 9.41 1.26
CA LYS A 67 2.66 7.99 1.46
C LYS A 67 4.13 7.79 1.88
N ALA A 68 5.06 8.44 1.20
CA ALA A 68 6.49 8.35 1.51
C ALA A 68 6.79 8.78 2.94
N ASN A 69 6.24 9.93 3.37
CA ASN A 69 6.42 10.46 4.71
C ASN A 69 5.84 9.53 5.78
N PHE A 70 4.63 9.01 5.57
CA PHE A 70 3.99 8.07 6.49
C PHE A 70 4.81 6.77 6.62
N LEU A 71 5.21 6.17 5.50
CA LEU A 71 6.03 4.96 5.54
C LEU A 71 7.40 5.21 6.18
N LYS A 72 7.99 6.39 5.94
CA LYS A 72 9.24 6.80 6.59
C LYS A 72 9.09 6.89 8.11
N SER A 73 8.01 7.50 8.62
CA SER A 73 7.80 7.60 10.08
C SER A 73 7.60 6.23 10.74
N LEU A 74 6.98 5.27 10.05
CA LEU A 74 6.91 3.89 10.54
C LEU A 74 8.32 3.29 10.74
N ILE A 75 9.24 3.57 9.82
CA ILE A 75 10.62 3.06 9.89
C ILE A 75 11.44 3.83 10.93
N THR A 76 11.42 5.17 10.87
CA THR A 76 12.34 6.00 11.67
C THR A 76 11.87 6.21 13.09
N ASP A 77 10.57 6.38 13.29
CA ASP A 77 10.02 6.81 14.58
C ASP A 77 9.50 5.60 15.35
N LEU A 78 8.82 4.68 14.65
CA LEU A 78 8.28 3.45 15.24
C LEU A 78 9.21 2.23 15.07
N HIS A 79 10.37 2.40 14.43
CA HIS A 79 11.38 1.36 14.28
C HIS A 79 10.84 0.07 13.61
N MET A 80 9.82 0.20 12.77
CA MET A 80 9.21 -0.91 12.07
C MET A 80 10.06 -1.34 10.87
N ARG A 81 10.13 -2.66 10.65
CA ARG A 81 10.75 -3.23 9.45
C ARG A 81 9.70 -3.62 8.43
N ILE A 82 9.74 -3.00 7.25
CA ILE A 82 8.88 -3.35 6.13
C ILE A 82 9.42 -4.61 5.44
N HIS A 83 8.65 -5.70 5.49
CA HIS A 83 9.01 -6.98 4.86
C HIS A 83 8.60 -7.08 3.40
N ALA A 84 7.43 -6.55 3.07
CA ALA A 84 6.91 -6.54 1.72
C ALA A 84 6.04 -5.30 1.50
N ALA A 85 6.24 -4.63 0.37
CA ALA A 85 5.50 -3.45 -0.04
C ALA A 85 4.84 -3.71 -1.39
N TYR A 86 3.51 -3.80 -1.40
CA TYR A 86 2.72 -4.02 -2.60
C TYR A 86 2.09 -2.71 -3.08
N GLY A 87 2.32 -2.36 -4.34
CA GLY A 87 1.82 -1.11 -4.90
C GLY A 87 1.68 -1.12 -6.41
N SER A 88 1.29 0.03 -6.96
CA SER A 88 1.30 0.29 -8.39
C SER A 88 2.71 0.72 -8.84
N THR A 89 2.93 0.83 -10.16
CA THR A 89 4.20 1.35 -10.71
C THR A 89 4.56 2.75 -10.20
N LYS A 90 3.56 3.56 -9.79
CA LYS A 90 3.78 4.89 -9.19
C LYS A 90 4.36 4.82 -7.78
N ASP A 91 4.14 3.71 -7.08
CA ASP A 91 4.60 3.54 -5.70
C ASP A 91 6.07 3.07 -5.64
N ILE A 92 6.67 2.64 -6.76
CA ILE A 92 8.09 2.23 -6.82
C ILE A 92 9.00 3.35 -6.32
N SER A 93 8.82 4.58 -6.81
CA SER A 93 9.64 5.72 -6.38
C SER A 93 9.43 6.06 -4.90
N VAL A 94 8.21 5.87 -4.39
CA VAL A 94 7.89 6.06 -2.97
C VAL A 94 8.72 5.08 -2.14
N TYR A 95 8.65 3.78 -2.45
CA TYR A 95 9.37 2.74 -1.71
C TYR A 95 10.90 2.87 -1.81
N SER A 96 11.42 3.16 -3.02
CA SER A 96 12.86 3.37 -3.23
C SER A 96 13.38 4.60 -2.49
N SER A 97 12.59 5.68 -2.40
CA SER A 97 13.00 6.92 -1.73
C SER A 97 13.19 6.77 -0.21
N ILE A 98 12.60 5.74 0.38
CA ILE A 98 12.72 5.39 1.80
C ILE A 98 13.56 4.13 2.01
N SER A 99 14.36 3.76 1.01
CA SER A 99 15.34 2.66 1.07
C SER A 99 14.74 1.27 1.32
N ILE A 100 13.50 1.01 0.89
CA ILE A 100 13.00 -0.37 0.82
C ILE A 100 13.76 -1.11 -0.29
N PRO A 101 14.37 -2.28 -0.01
CA PRO A 101 15.09 -3.04 -1.02
C PRO A 101 14.17 -3.49 -2.17
N PRO A 102 14.65 -3.50 -3.44
CA PRO A 102 13.87 -4.00 -4.59
C PRO A 102 13.30 -5.40 -4.43
N THR A 103 13.96 -6.27 -3.66
CA THR A 103 13.49 -7.64 -3.35
C THR A 103 12.24 -7.67 -2.47
N HIS A 104 11.92 -6.57 -1.78
CA HIS A 104 10.76 -6.41 -0.91
C HIS A 104 9.66 -5.53 -1.56
N ILE A 105 9.87 -5.04 -2.79
CA ILE A 105 8.91 -4.21 -3.52
C ILE A 105 8.22 -5.08 -4.55
N TYR A 106 6.89 -5.18 -4.49
CA TYR A 106 6.09 -6.00 -5.39
C TYR A 106 5.08 -5.14 -6.15
N ILE A 107 5.06 -5.25 -7.48
CA ILE A 107 4.23 -4.38 -8.30
C ILE A 107 3.03 -5.11 -8.86
N VAL A 108 1.87 -4.54 -8.55
CA VAL A 108 0.56 -5.03 -8.95
C VAL A 108 0.35 -4.68 -10.43
N GLY A 109 0.79 -5.58 -11.31
CA GLY A 109 0.70 -5.42 -12.77
C GLY A 109 2.01 -5.78 -13.44
N ARG A 110 2.28 -5.21 -14.62
CA ARG A 110 3.59 -5.34 -15.26
C ARG A 110 4.38 -4.04 -15.08
N PRO A 111 5.55 -4.05 -14.42
CA PRO A 111 6.44 -2.90 -14.43
C PRO A 111 6.93 -2.63 -15.86
N THR A 112 7.31 -1.39 -16.14
CA THR A 112 7.98 -1.07 -17.40
C THR A 112 9.39 -1.64 -17.40
N LYS A 113 9.99 -1.88 -18.57
CA LYS A 113 11.37 -2.39 -18.69
C LYS A 113 12.38 -1.56 -17.88
N LYS A 114 12.16 -0.25 -17.76
CA LYS A 114 13.04 0.67 -17.00
C LYS A 114 12.98 0.46 -15.48
N LEU A 115 11.89 -0.09 -14.97
CA LEU A 115 11.63 -0.23 -13.52
C LEU A 115 11.83 -1.66 -13.02
N GLN A 116 12.14 -2.60 -13.90
CA GLN A 116 12.22 -4.03 -13.57
C GLN A 116 13.31 -4.37 -12.55
N SER A 117 14.40 -3.59 -12.46
CA SER A 117 15.44 -3.78 -11.44
C SER A 117 15.08 -3.21 -10.07
N GLN A 118 13.95 -2.51 -9.95
CA GLN A 118 13.53 -1.80 -8.73
C GLN A 118 12.39 -2.52 -7.98
N CYS A 119 11.92 -3.65 -8.49
CA CYS A 119 10.83 -4.43 -7.89
C CYS A 119 10.87 -5.89 -8.35
N GLN A 120 10.12 -6.74 -7.65
CA GLN A 120 9.63 -8.03 -8.12
C GLN A 120 8.29 -7.86 -8.86
#